data_AF-A0A835R4U2-F1
#
_entry.id   AF-A0A835R4U2-F1
#
_cell.length_a   1.000
_cell.length_b   1.000
_cell.length_c   1.000
_cell.angle_alpha   90.00
_cell.angle_beta   90.00
_cell.angle_gamma   90.00
#
_symmetry.space_group_name_H-M   'P 1'
#
loop_
_entity.id
_entity.type
_entity.pdbx_description
1 polymer ?
#
loop_
_entity_poly.entity_id
_entity_poly.type
_entity_poly.pdbx_seq_one_letter_code
_entity_poly.pdbx_strand_id
1 'polypeptide(L)'
;MQALRRARRRWGSHRRPVLRHQKCGHMAGKVLVATSEHINRLVAARLQFDIMGVETVLIARTDAVAATLIQSNVDHRDHQFILGATNSNLKRSSLAAVLSAAMAAGKNGADLQGIEDNWLARAGLMTFSEAVVNSINRLNLPENEKRGG
;
A
#
# COMPACT_ATOMS: atom_id res chain seq x y z
N MET A 1 28.82 30.29 -31.79
CA MET A 1 28.90 30.28 -30.32
C MET A 1 27.58 30.66 -29.59
N GLN A 2 26.39 30.38 -30.16
CA GLN A 2 25.08 30.63 -29.47
C GLN A 2 24.18 29.40 -29.31
N ALA A 3 24.54 28.25 -29.91
CA ALA A 3 23.72 27.03 -29.85
C ALA A 3 23.84 26.24 -28.53
N LEU A 4 24.96 26.35 -27.80
CA LEU A 4 25.21 25.57 -26.57
C LEU A 4 24.59 26.16 -25.28
N ARG A 5 24.05 27.38 -25.31
CA ARG A 5 23.45 28.01 -24.11
C ARG A 5 21.97 27.71 -23.90
N ARG A 6 21.28 27.07 -24.87
CA ARG A 6 19.84 26.75 -24.75
C ARG A 6 19.55 25.39 -24.10
N ALA A 7 20.52 24.49 -24.02
CA ALA A 7 20.32 23.16 -23.42
C ALA A 7 20.20 23.15 -21.89
N ARG A 8 20.69 24.20 -21.18
CA ARG A 8 20.66 24.25 -19.71
C ARG A 8 19.37 24.77 -19.07
N ARG A 9 18.40 25.29 -19.84
CA ARG A 9 17.15 25.84 -19.27
C ARG A 9 15.92 24.92 -19.35
N ARG A 10 16.07 23.70 -19.88
CA ARG A 10 14.95 22.74 -20.04
C ARG A 10 15.05 21.52 -19.12
N TRP A 11 15.77 21.63 -18.01
CA TRP A 11 15.80 20.64 -16.93
C TRP A 11 15.15 21.16 -15.63
N GLY A 12 14.30 22.19 -15.76
CA GLY A 12 13.56 22.80 -14.65
C GLY A 12 12.06 22.47 -14.63
N SER A 13 11.63 21.42 -15.33
CA SER A 13 10.26 20.89 -15.21
C SER A 13 10.35 19.55 -14.49
N HIS A 14 10.53 19.62 -13.18
CA HIS A 14 10.33 18.49 -12.28
C HIS A 14 8.82 18.17 -12.22
N ARG A 15 8.23 17.73 -13.33
CA ARG A 15 7.01 16.94 -13.28
C ARG A 15 7.43 15.62 -12.69
N ARG A 16 7.39 15.54 -11.36
CA ARG A 16 7.36 14.26 -10.68
C ARG A 16 6.27 13.45 -11.39
N PRO A 17 6.52 12.22 -11.86
CA PRO A 17 5.43 11.32 -12.16
C PRO A 17 4.71 11.12 -10.83
N VAL A 18 3.70 11.96 -10.59
CA VAL A 18 2.82 11.82 -9.45
C VAL A 18 2.08 10.53 -9.77
N LEU A 19 2.54 9.42 -9.22
CA LEU A 19 1.65 8.31 -8.95
C LEU A 19 0.41 8.94 -8.33
N ARG A 20 -0.75 8.72 -8.96
CA ARG A 20 -2.06 9.36 -8.71
C ARG A 20 -2.52 9.39 -7.24
N HIS A 21 -1.77 8.77 -6.32
CA HIS A 21 -2.03 8.66 -4.89
C HIS A 21 -1.01 9.37 -3.99
N GLN A 22 -0.11 10.21 -4.52
CA GLN A 22 0.77 11.05 -3.70
C GLN A 22 -0.03 12.22 -3.10
N LYS A 23 -0.70 11.97 -1.97
CA LYS A 23 -1.23 13.03 -1.10
C LYS A 23 -0.12 13.52 -0.16
N CYS A 24 -0.09 14.83 0.07
CA CYS A 24 0.88 15.51 0.95
C CYS A 24 0.86 14.90 2.36
N GLY A 25 2.02 14.85 3.02
CA GLY A 25 2.38 14.01 4.16
C GLY A 25 1.55 14.11 5.45
N HIS A 26 0.45 14.86 5.45
CA HIS A 26 -0.46 15.06 6.58
C HIS A 26 -1.89 14.50 6.36
N MET A 27 -2.22 14.01 5.17
CA MET A 27 -3.56 13.49 4.87
C MET A 27 -3.57 11.97 4.76
N ALA A 28 -4.50 11.34 5.45
CA ALA A 28 -4.81 9.91 5.35
C ALA A 28 -4.92 9.46 3.87
N GLY A 29 -4.40 8.27 3.57
CA GLY A 29 -4.42 7.70 2.22
C GLY A 29 -3.07 7.70 1.50
N LYS A 30 -1.96 7.56 2.23
CA LYS A 30 -0.68 7.19 1.59
C LYS A 30 -0.78 5.76 1.07
N VAL A 31 -0.66 5.63 -0.24
CA VAL A 31 -0.70 4.34 -0.94
C VAL A 31 0.72 3.97 -1.37
N LEU A 32 1.21 2.83 -0.88
CA LEU A 32 2.46 2.24 -1.32
C LEU A 32 2.27 1.49 -2.64
N VAL A 33 3.34 1.45 -3.43
CA VAL A 33 3.48 0.49 -4.52
C VAL A 33 4.10 -0.81 -3.98
N ALA A 34 3.89 -1.91 -4.71
CA ALA A 34 4.52 -3.18 -4.36
C ALA A 34 6.06 -3.04 -4.38
N THR A 35 6.74 -3.78 -3.51
CA THR A 35 8.20 -3.65 -3.34
C THR A 35 8.95 -3.93 -4.65
N SER A 36 8.51 -4.91 -5.45
CA SER A 36 9.07 -5.20 -6.78
C SER A 36 8.99 -4.02 -7.75
N GLU A 37 7.88 -3.27 -7.73
CA GLU A 37 7.73 -2.09 -8.57
C GLU A 37 8.71 -0.99 -8.17
N HIS A 38 8.91 -0.79 -6.85
CA HIS A 38 9.89 0.18 -6.35
C HIS A 38 11.32 -0.20 -6.78
N ILE A 39 11.68 -1.48 -6.71
CA ILE A 39 12.98 -1.98 -7.16
C ILE A 39 13.17 -1.75 -8.66
N ASN A 40 12.17 -2.08 -9.48
CA ASN A 40 12.24 -1.89 -10.93
C ASN A 40 12.51 -0.42 -11.31
N ARG A 41 11.97 0.54 -10.55
CA ARG A 41 12.25 1.96 -10.75
C ARG A 41 13.70 2.33 -10.42
N LEU A 42 14.26 1.74 -9.37
CA LEU A 42 15.67 1.97 -9.00
C LEU A 42 16.60 1.39 -10.06
N VAL A 43 16.31 0.18 -10.54
CA VAL A 43 17.07 -0.47 -11.62
C VAL A 43 17.00 0.35 -12.90
N ALA A 44 15.82 0.83 -13.30
CA ALA A 44 15.66 1.69 -14.47
C ALA A 44 16.41 3.02 -14.34
N ALA A 45 16.39 3.64 -13.15
CA ALA A 45 17.15 4.86 -12.89
C ALA A 45 18.66 4.61 -12.99
N ARG A 46 19.15 3.48 -12.46
CA ARG A 46 20.57 3.12 -12.56
C ARG A 46 20.99 2.85 -14.00
N LEU A 47 20.20 2.10 -14.75
CA LEU A 47 20.43 1.86 -16.17
C LEU A 47 20.58 3.17 -16.96
N GLN A 48 19.76 4.18 -16.65
CA GLN A 48 19.86 5.49 -17.27
C GLN A 48 21.19 6.21 -16.94
N PHE A 49 21.66 6.11 -15.69
CA PHE A 49 22.95 6.68 -15.29
C PHE A 49 24.13 5.97 -15.96
N ASP A 50 24.05 4.65 -16.12
CA ASP A 50 25.07 3.88 -16.80
C ASP A 50 25.13 4.26 -18.30
N ILE A 51 23.97 4.45 -18.96
CA ILE A 51 23.91 4.94 -20.36
C ILE A 51 24.51 6.34 -20.49
N MET A 52 24.31 7.20 -19.49
CA MET A 52 24.82 8.57 -19.49
C MET A 52 26.28 8.67 -19.02
N GLY A 53 26.87 7.58 -18.53
CA GLY A 53 28.23 7.55 -18.00
C GLY A 53 28.44 8.44 -16.76
N VAL A 54 27.41 8.59 -15.91
CA VAL A 54 27.46 9.45 -14.71
C VAL A 54 27.43 8.63 -13.43
N GLU A 55 28.36 8.90 -12.51
CA GLU A 55 28.40 8.29 -11.18
C GLU A 55 27.45 9.01 -10.21
N THR A 56 26.15 8.84 -10.43
CA THR A 56 25.12 9.47 -9.58
C THR A 56 24.73 8.55 -8.42
N VAL A 57 24.65 9.12 -7.21
CA VAL A 57 24.15 8.43 -6.02
C VAL A 57 22.62 8.37 -6.07
N LEU A 58 22.06 7.16 -6.00
CA LEU A 58 20.63 6.91 -5.95
C LEU A 58 20.20 6.63 -4.51
N ILE A 59 19.23 7.40 -3.99
CA ILE A 59 18.68 7.21 -2.64
C ILE A 59 17.23 6.74 -2.75
N ALA A 60 16.97 5.53 -2.26
CA ALA A 60 15.62 5.00 -2.14
C ALA A 60 14.99 5.50 -0.83
N ARG A 61 13.79 6.07 -0.92
CA ARG A 61 12.99 6.49 0.24
C ARG A 61 11.73 5.62 0.35
N THR A 62 11.43 5.18 1.56
CA THR A 62 10.18 4.50 1.91
C THR A 62 9.35 5.37 2.85
N ASP A 63 8.04 5.44 2.61
CA ASP A 63 7.06 6.06 3.50
C ASP A 63 6.19 5.01 4.21
N ALA A 64 6.67 3.76 4.29
CA ALA A 64 5.93 2.63 4.87
C ALA A 64 5.49 2.85 6.33
N VAL A 65 6.23 3.67 7.09
CA VAL A 65 5.91 4.00 8.50
C VAL A 65 4.53 4.66 8.66
N ALA A 66 4.07 5.45 7.68
CA ALA A 66 2.83 6.20 7.76
C ALA A 66 1.80 5.78 6.70
N ALA A 67 2.08 4.71 5.95
CA ALA A 67 1.20 4.24 4.90
C ALA A 67 0.18 3.25 5.44
N THR A 68 -1.06 3.40 5.01
CA THR A 68 -2.19 2.55 5.43
C THR A 68 -2.70 1.66 4.30
N LEU A 69 -2.25 1.90 3.06
CA LEU A 69 -2.74 1.22 1.87
C LEU A 69 -1.57 0.79 0.98
N ILE A 70 -1.77 -0.34 0.29
CA ILE A 70 -0.88 -0.84 -0.76
C ILE A 70 -1.68 -1.04 -2.04
N GLN A 71 -1.09 -0.71 -3.20
CA GLN A 71 -1.78 -0.77 -4.49
C GLN A 71 -2.05 -2.21 -4.95
N SER A 72 -1.14 -3.14 -4.65
CA SER A 72 -1.21 -4.53 -5.10
C SER A 72 -0.57 -5.46 -4.09
N ASN A 73 -1.12 -6.67 -3.97
CA ASN A 73 -0.63 -7.76 -3.12
C ASN A 73 0.21 -8.79 -3.90
N VAL A 74 0.73 -8.41 -5.07
CA VAL A 74 1.49 -9.32 -5.95
C VAL A 74 2.82 -9.79 -5.33
N ASP A 75 3.45 -8.97 -4.47
CA ASP A 75 4.76 -9.25 -3.91
C ASP A 75 4.65 -10.04 -2.60
N HIS A 76 5.33 -11.19 -2.54
CA HIS A 76 5.31 -12.06 -1.36
C HIS A 76 5.91 -11.41 -0.11
N ARG A 77 6.81 -10.42 -0.25
CA ARG A 77 7.42 -9.72 0.89
C ARG A 77 6.44 -8.79 1.59
N ASP A 78 5.44 -8.33 0.84
CA ASP A 78 4.42 -7.41 1.34
C ASP A 78 3.31 -8.17 2.10
N HIS A 79 3.15 -9.49 1.88
CA HIS A 79 2.05 -10.30 2.43
C HIS A 79 1.95 -10.28 3.96
N GLN A 80 3.08 -10.22 4.65
CA GLN A 80 3.09 -10.19 6.13
C GLN A 80 2.48 -8.90 6.71
N PHE A 81 2.42 -7.82 5.92
CA PHE A 81 1.93 -6.50 6.36
C PHE A 81 0.50 -6.21 5.91
N ILE A 82 -0.10 -7.08 5.09
CA ILE A 82 -1.44 -6.89 4.58
C ILE A 82 -2.45 -7.28 5.66
N LEU A 83 -3.33 -6.34 6.01
CA LEU A 83 -4.44 -6.58 6.92
C LEU A 83 -5.60 -7.27 6.18
N GLY A 84 -6.05 -8.39 6.73
CA GLY A 84 -7.20 -9.15 6.24
C GLY A 84 -8.40 -9.08 7.18
N ALA A 85 -9.61 -9.15 6.63
CA ALA A 85 -10.83 -9.29 7.43
C ALA A 85 -10.99 -10.74 7.91
N THR A 86 -11.18 -10.94 9.22
CA THR A 86 -11.26 -12.27 9.84
C THR A 86 -12.68 -12.71 10.17
N ASN A 87 -13.65 -11.78 10.11
CA ASN A 87 -15.04 -12.07 10.41
C ASN A 87 -15.73 -12.82 9.25
N SER A 88 -16.03 -14.10 9.46
CA SER A 88 -16.71 -14.96 8.48
C SER A 88 -18.12 -14.48 8.10
N ASN A 89 -18.81 -13.75 8.97
CA ASN A 89 -20.14 -13.19 8.69
C ASN A 89 -20.11 -12.11 7.60
N LEU A 90 -18.97 -11.47 7.36
CA LEU A 90 -18.80 -10.43 6.34
C LEU A 90 -18.32 -10.99 4.99
N LYS A 91 -18.12 -12.32 4.87
CA LYS A 91 -17.56 -12.97 3.67
C LYS A 91 -18.40 -12.75 2.40
N ARG A 92 -19.70 -12.48 2.55
CA ARG A 92 -20.63 -12.16 1.43
C ARG A 92 -20.83 -10.66 1.19
N SER A 93 -20.30 -9.79 2.04
CA SER A 93 -20.53 -8.34 2.00
C SER A 93 -19.19 -7.61 2.07
N SER A 94 -18.45 -7.62 0.95
CA SER A 94 -17.24 -6.83 0.81
C SER A 94 -17.54 -5.35 1.03
N LEU A 95 -16.59 -4.61 1.59
CA LEU A 95 -16.73 -3.17 1.81
C LEU A 95 -17.15 -2.44 0.52
N ALA A 96 -16.57 -2.82 -0.62
CA ALA A 96 -16.93 -2.27 -1.92
C ALA A 96 -18.41 -2.50 -2.30
N ALA A 97 -18.95 -3.69 -2.04
CA ALA A 97 -20.36 -3.99 -2.31
C ALA A 97 -21.30 -3.20 -1.38
N VAL A 98 -20.93 -3.08 -0.10
CA VAL A 98 -21.70 -2.32 0.89
C VAL A 98 -21.74 -0.84 0.54
N LEU A 99 -20.59 -0.25 0.19
CA LEU A 99 -20.50 1.14 -0.23
C LEU A 99 -21.22 1.39 -1.56
N SER A 100 -21.11 0.46 -2.52
CA SER A 100 -21.83 0.56 -3.79
C SER A 100 -23.35 0.55 -3.60
N ALA A 101 -23.87 -0.33 -2.74
CA ALA A 101 -25.29 -0.36 -2.41
C ALA A 101 -25.74 0.90 -1.66
N ALA A 102 -24.91 1.42 -0.75
CA ALA A 102 -25.21 2.65 -0.01
C ALA A 102 -25.24 3.89 -0.92
N MET A 103 -24.32 3.98 -1.87
CA MET A 103 -24.32 5.02 -2.91
C MET A 103 -25.55 4.92 -3.82
N ALA A 104 -25.94 3.69 -4.22
CA ALA A 104 -27.15 3.47 -5.01
C ALA A 104 -28.43 3.87 -4.25
N ALA A 105 -28.43 3.75 -2.91
CA ALA A 105 -29.50 4.23 -2.04
C ALA A 105 -29.47 5.74 -1.77
N GLY A 106 -28.54 6.50 -2.39
CA GLY A 106 -28.45 7.96 -2.28
C GLY A 106 -27.73 8.49 -1.05
N LYS A 107 -27.05 7.64 -0.28
CA LYS A 107 -26.25 8.08 0.89
C LYS A 107 -24.94 8.73 0.45
N ASN A 108 -24.60 9.87 1.04
CA ASN A 108 -23.44 10.67 0.64
C ASN A 108 -22.60 11.14 1.84
N GLY A 109 -21.32 11.43 1.59
CA GLY A 109 -20.44 12.11 2.55
C GLY A 109 -20.31 11.39 3.89
N ALA A 110 -20.75 12.05 4.97
CA ALA A 110 -20.63 11.56 6.34
C ALA A 110 -21.35 10.22 6.57
N ASP A 111 -22.47 9.98 5.88
CA ASP A 111 -23.22 8.72 6.02
C ASP A 111 -22.45 7.54 5.44
N LEU A 112 -21.69 7.74 4.36
CA LEU A 112 -20.82 6.70 3.78
C LEU A 112 -19.62 6.43 4.67
N GLN A 113 -19.02 7.49 5.24
CA GLN A 113 -17.92 7.35 6.18
C GLN A 113 -18.34 6.54 7.41
N GLY A 114 -19.50 6.83 7.99
CA GLY A 114 -20.02 6.07 9.13
C GLY A 114 -20.29 4.59 8.81
N ILE A 115 -20.71 4.29 7.58
CA ILE A 115 -20.89 2.90 7.11
C ILE A 115 -19.54 2.20 6.96
N GLU A 116 -18.55 2.88 6.40
CA GLU A 116 -17.17 2.37 6.27
C GLU A 116 -16.57 2.08 7.64
N ASP A 117 -16.63 3.03 8.58
CA ASP A 117 -16.07 2.90 9.92
C ASP A 117 -16.73 1.74 10.69
N ASN A 118 -18.05 1.59 10.57
CA ASN A 118 -18.77 0.46 11.17
C ASN A 118 -18.34 -0.88 10.55
N TRP A 119 -18.18 -0.93 9.23
CA TRP A 119 -17.70 -2.14 8.57
C TRP A 119 -16.28 -2.49 9.01
N LEU A 120 -15.37 -1.51 9.08
CA LEU A 120 -13.99 -1.69 9.55
C LEU A 120 -13.94 -2.18 11.00
N ALA A 121 -14.76 -1.61 11.89
CA ALA A 121 -14.87 -2.05 13.28
C ALA A 121 -15.34 -3.51 13.41
N ARG A 122 -16.26 -3.94 12.53
CA ARG A 122 -16.78 -5.32 12.50
C ARG A 122 -15.86 -6.31 11.79
N ALA A 123 -14.97 -5.84 10.92
CA ALA A 123 -14.12 -6.68 10.08
C ALA A 123 -13.05 -7.43 10.88
N GLY A 124 -12.61 -6.88 12.02
CA GLY A 124 -11.55 -7.47 12.83
C GLY A 124 -10.26 -7.60 12.04
N LEU A 125 -9.78 -6.47 11.49
CA LEU A 125 -8.60 -6.42 10.66
C LEU A 125 -7.36 -6.83 11.45
N MET A 126 -6.63 -7.82 10.95
CA MET A 126 -5.36 -8.26 11.51
C MET A 126 -4.49 -8.88 10.42
N THR A 127 -3.19 -9.02 10.70
CA THR A 127 -2.28 -9.74 9.81
C THR A 127 -2.58 -11.24 9.83
N PHE A 128 -2.15 -11.96 8.79
CA PHE A 128 -2.34 -13.41 8.73
C PHE A 128 -1.65 -14.11 9.91
N SER A 129 -0.43 -13.68 10.27
CA SER A 129 0.32 -14.24 11.39
C SER A 129 -0.43 -14.11 12.72
N GLU A 130 -1.01 -12.93 12.99
CA GLU A 130 -1.84 -12.71 14.18
C GLU A 130 -3.11 -13.57 14.18
N ALA A 131 -3.76 -13.71 13.01
CA ALA A 131 -4.94 -14.56 12.88
C ALA A 131 -4.64 -16.04 13.18
N VAL A 132 -3.50 -16.54 12.71
CA VAL A 132 -3.04 -17.91 12.98
C VAL A 132 -2.74 -18.10 14.47
N VAL A 133 -1.98 -17.19 15.08
CA VAL A 133 -1.67 -17.23 16.53
C VAL A 133 -2.96 -17.20 17.36
N ASN A 134 -3.89 -16.31 17.03
CA ASN A 134 -5.18 -16.22 17.72
C ASN A 134 -6.01 -17.51 17.57
N SER A 135 -5.93 -18.17 16.42
CA SER A 135 -6.64 -19.44 16.18
C SER A 135 -6.02 -20.59 16.98
N ILE A 136 -4.68 -20.68 17.02
CA ILE A 136 -3.96 -21.69 17.82
C ILE A 136 -4.27 -21.53 19.31
N ASN A 137 -4.26 -20.28 19.80
CA ASN A 137 -4.57 -19.99 21.21
C ASN A 137 -6.00 -20.40 21.60
N ARG A 138 -6.98 -20.29 20.68
CA ARG A 138 -8.36 -20.72 20.92
C ARG A 138 -8.53 -22.24 20.97
N LEU A 139 -7.64 -23.00 20.33
CA LEU A 139 -7.74 -24.47 20.27
C LEU A 139 -7.26 -25.15 21.56
N ASN A 140 -6.70 -24.42 22.54
CA ASN A 140 -6.24 -24.97 23.83
C ASN A 140 -5.37 -26.25 23.69
N LEU A 141 -4.55 -26.31 22.64
CA LEU A 141 -3.68 -27.46 22.38
C LEU A 141 -2.60 -27.57 23.47
N PRO A 142 -2.15 -28.79 23.81
CA PRO A 142 -1.02 -28.98 24.71
C PRO A 142 0.27 -28.40 24.11
N GLU A 143 1.14 -27.86 24.97
CA GLU A 143 2.27 -26.98 24.59
C GLU A 143 3.32 -27.69 23.69
N ASN A 144 3.35 -29.02 23.70
CA ASN A 144 4.19 -29.87 22.86
C ASN A 144 3.78 -29.86 21.39
N GLU A 145 2.51 -29.60 21.08
CA GLU A 145 1.97 -29.59 19.71
C GLU A 145 1.97 -28.17 19.10
N LYS A 146 2.07 -27.14 19.95
CA LYS A 146 2.18 -25.72 19.54
C LYS A 146 3.57 -25.34 19.02
N ARG A 147 4.61 -26.06 19.47
CA ARG A 147 6.00 -25.89 19.02
C ARG A 147 6.29 -26.90 17.90
N GLY A 148 5.73 -26.67 16.71
CA GLY A 148 6.14 -27.42 15.53
C GLY A 148 7.66 -27.29 15.34
N GLY A 149 8.34 -28.43 15.17
CA GLY A 149 9.81 -28.56 15.13
C GLY A 149 10.51 -27.93 13.94
#